data_AF-A0A396HGT0-F1
#
_entry.id   AF-A0A396HGT0-F1
#
_cell.length_a   1.000
_cell.length_b   1.000
_cell.length_c   1.000
_cell.angle_alpha   90.00
_cell.angle_beta   90.00
_cell.angle_gamma   90.00
#
_symmetry.space_group_name_H-M   'P 1'
#
loop_
_entity.id
_entity.type
_entity.pdbx_description
1 polymer ?
#
loop_
_entity_poly.entity_id
_entity_poly.type
_entity_poly.pdbx_seq_one_letter_code
_entity_poly.pdbx_strand_id
1 'polypeptide(L)'
;MDCQTKFLSIFRAYYAKNFLSIIILGQYIAKLFRFLPRIIGQSPTQMVSSESTFGNFIAYLLSFMFFSHVVGSGWYLFALQRVHRCLQDACHHSNLHGCMELINCDSKTRMNISAIVWRIDKGAETCMNATSGAFSYGIYANAIPLTKETRWIKKYVYSLFWGFQVCILFVYCLSSVVIKILKNCLLRSKRLRQKGIVNKYHGNGY
;
A
#
# COMPACT_ATOMS: atom_id res chain seq x y z
N MET A 1 22.04 9.26 1.71
CA MET A 1 21.13 8.61 2.65
C MET A 1 20.06 9.63 2.99
N ASP A 2 18.82 9.39 2.57
CA ASP A 2 17.71 10.28 2.89
C ASP A 2 17.37 10.14 4.37
N CYS A 3 17.26 11.30 5.04
CA CYS A 3 17.09 11.37 6.47
C CYS A 3 15.68 10.94 6.89
N GLN A 4 15.55 9.71 7.39
CA GLN A 4 14.25 9.16 7.75
C GLN A 4 13.59 9.91 8.92
N THR A 5 14.36 10.44 9.86
CA THR A 5 13.88 11.25 10.99
C THR A 5 13.29 12.58 10.51
N LYS A 6 13.99 13.30 9.61
CA LYS A 6 13.45 14.50 8.97
C LYS A 6 12.23 14.20 8.12
N PHE A 7 12.20 13.06 7.43
CA PHE A 7 11.05 12.66 6.63
C PHE A 7 9.84 12.31 7.50
N LEU A 8 9.99 11.55 8.60
CA LEU A 8 8.87 11.25 9.50
C LEU A 8 8.34 12.52 10.17
N SER A 9 9.21 13.48 10.50
CA SER A 9 8.80 14.80 11.00
C SER A 9 8.12 15.65 9.91
N ILE A 10 8.60 15.61 8.66
CA ILE A 10 7.97 16.28 7.52
C ILE A 10 6.63 15.63 7.19
N PHE A 11 6.54 14.31 7.19
CA PHE A 11 5.31 13.56 6.94
C PHE A 11 4.31 13.82 8.06
N ARG A 12 4.74 13.82 9.33
CA ARG A 12 3.91 14.21 10.47
C ARG A 12 3.46 15.67 10.39
N ALA A 13 4.34 16.59 10.00
CA ALA A 13 4.00 18.00 9.81
C ALA A 13 3.08 18.23 8.60
N TYR A 14 3.29 17.50 7.51
CA TYR A 14 2.47 17.50 6.30
C TYR A 14 1.10 16.92 6.58
N TYR A 15 1.02 15.80 7.31
CA TYR A 15 -0.24 15.21 7.75
C TYR A 15 -0.96 16.10 8.76
N ALA A 16 -0.25 16.77 9.67
CA ALA A 16 -0.86 17.70 10.62
C ALA A 16 -1.39 18.96 9.91
N LYS A 17 -0.62 19.52 8.96
CA LYS A 17 -0.96 20.75 8.23
C LYS A 17 -2.03 20.51 7.15
N ASN A 18 -2.00 19.36 6.49
CA ASN A 18 -2.91 18.98 5.41
C ASN A 18 -3.92 17.91 5.85
N PHE A 19 -4.15 17.76 7.17
CA PHE A 19 -5.08 16.78 7.74
C PHE A 19 -6.47 16.91 7.12
N LEU A 20 -6.92 18.16 6.97
CA LEU A 20 -8.19 18.51 6.35
C LEU A 20 -8.24 18.08 4.88
N SER A 21 -7.17 18.32 4.10
CA SER A 21 -7.09 17.89 2.71
C SER A 21 -7.03 16.37 2.55
N ILE A 22 -6.32 15.67 3.45
CA ILE A 22 -6.25 14.21 3.48
C ILE A 22 -7.60 13.60 3.87
N ILE A 23 -8.30 14.20 4.84
CA ILE A 23 -9.68 13.82 5.18
C ILE A 23 -10.61 14.08 4.01
N ILE A 24 -10.54 15.23 3.35
CA ILE A 24 -11.38 15.55 2.18
C ILE A 24 -11.14 14.53 1.07
N LEU A 25 -9.89 14.17 0.81
CA LEU A 25 -9.50 13.17 -0.18
C LEU A 25 -9.99 11.76 0.21
N GLY A 26 -9.82 11.39 1.49
CA GLY A 26 -10.33 10.14 2.06
C GLY A 26 -11.87 10.08 2.03
N GLN A 27 -12.55 11.20 2.26
CA GLN A 27 -13.99 11.32 2.12
C GLN A 27 -14.43 11.21 0.66
N TYR A 28 -13.67 11.77 -0.28
CA TYR A 28 -13.92 11.64 -1.71
C TYR A 28 -13.81 10.17 -2.16
N ILE A 29 -12.79 9.48 -1.65
CA ILE A 29 -12.57 8.06 -1.83
C ILE A 29 -13.68 7.22 -1.20
N ALA A 30 -14.09 7.51 0.04
CA ALA A 30 -15.20 6.81 0.69
C ALA A 30 -16.53 7.04 -0.05
N LYS A 31 -16.75 8.26 -0.57
CA LYS A 31 -17.88 8.57 -1.46
C LYS A 31 -17.81 7.72 -2.73
N LEU A 32 -16.64 7.57 -3.34
CA LEU A 32 -16.45 6.71 -4.51
C LEU A 32 -16.77 5.24 -4.21
N PHE A 33 -16.32 4.71 -3.07
CA PHE A 33 -16.68 3.34 -2.66
C PHE A 33 -18.18 3.18 -2.39
N ARG A 34 -18.86 4.24 -1.94
CA ARG A 34 -20.31 4.26 -1.77
C ARG A 34 -21.06 4.36 -3.11
N PHE A 35 -20.43 4.84 -4.18
CA PHE A 35 -20.96 4.81 -5.55
C PHE A 35 -20.82 3.44 -6.22
N LEU A 36 -19.83 2.62 -5.85
CA LEU A 36 -19.66 1.25 -6.39
C LEU A 36 -20.92 0.36 -6.27
N PRO A 37 -21.62 0.26 -5.12
CA PRO A 37 -22.86 -0.52 -5.02
C PRO A 37 -23.99 -0.01 -5.93
N ARG A 38 -23.98 1.30 -6.26
CA ARG A 38 -24.97 1.89 -7.17
C ARG A 38 -24.79 1.44 -8.61
N ILE A 39 -23.56 1.07 -8.99
CA ILE A 39 -23.25 0.51 -10.32
C ILE A 39 -23.63 -0.97 -10.40
N ILE A 40 -23.48 -1.72 -9.30
CA ILE A 40 -23.80 -3.15 -9.23
C ILE A 40 -25.33 -3.40 -9.21
N GLY A 41 -26.13 -2.37 -8.91
CA GLY A 41 -27.60 -2.43 -8.89
C GLY A 41 -28.30 -2.03 -10.19
N GLN A 42 -27.59 -1.56 -11.22
CA GLN A 42 -28.24 -1.19 -12.49
C GLN A 42 -28.44 -2.41 -13.37
N SER A 43 -29.69 -2.62 -13.78
CA SER A 43 -30.04 -3.60 -14.80
C SER A 43 -29.36 -3.25 -16.13
N PRO A 44 -28.93 -4.25 -16.93
CA PRO A 44 -28.24 -4.05 -18.22
C PRO A 44 -28.97 -3.14 -19.22
N THR A 45 -30.25 -2.87 -18.99
CA THR A 45 -31.17 -2.13 -19.86
C THR A 45 -31.20 -0.62 -19.63
N GLN A 46 -30.62 -0.08 -18.54
CA GLN A 46 -30.54 1.37 -18.32
C GLN A 46 -29.22 1.99 -18.83
N MET A 47 -28.40 1.17 -19.50
CA MET A 47 -27.05 1.48 -19.95
C MET A 47 -27.00 2.24 -21.29
N VAL A 48 -28.08 2.97 -21.63
CA VAL A 48 -28.24 3.73 -22.89
C VAL A 48 -28.35 5.24 -22.62
N SER A 49 -27.49 5.75 -21.74
CA SER A 49 -27.21 7.19 -21.64
C SER A 49 -25.69 7.39 -21.76
N SER A 50 -25.27 7.63 -23.01
CA SER A 50 -23.89 7.67 -23.50
C SER A 50 -22.98 8.72 -22.84
N GLU A 51 -23.55 9.71 -22.14
CA GLU A 51 -22.80 10.80 -21.50
C GLU A 51 -22.13 10.39 -20.16
N SER A 52 -22.59 9.32 -19.49
CA SER A 52 -22.16 8.98 -18.12
C SER A 52 -21.09 7.87 -18.01
N THR A 53 -20.84 7.13 -19.09
CA THR A 53 -19.94 5.96 -19.05
C THR A 53 -18.46 6.33 -19.02
N PHE A 54 -18.05 7.41 -19.71
CA PHE A 54 -16.66 7.87 -19.76
C PHE A 54 -16.20 8.51 -18.44
N GLY A 55 -17.06 9.34 -17.84
CA GLY A 55 -16.77 9.99 -16.56
C GLY A 55 -16.56 8.98 -15.43
N ASN A 56 -17.38 7.92 -15.40
CA ASN A 56 -17.22 6.82 -14.44
C ASN A 56 -15.91 6.04 -14.67
N PHE A 57 -15.57 5.74 -15.93
CA PHE A 57 -14.32 5.07 -16.27
C PHE A 57 -13.10 5.87 -15.81
N ILE A 58 -13.05 7.17 -16.11
CA ILE A 58 -11.97 8.04 -15.66
C ILE A 58 -11.91 8.13 -14.14
N ALA A 59 -13.06 8.24 -13.46
CA ALA A 59 -13.10 8.26 -11.99
C ALA A 59 -12.50 6.98 -11.39
N TYR A 60 -12.75 5.81 -11.97
CA TYR A 60 -12.14 4.55 -11.54
C TYR A 60 -10.63 4.51 -11.77
N LEU A 61 -10.16 4.93 -12.94
CA LEU A 61 -8.73 4.98 -13.24
C LEU A 61 -7.97 5.92 -12.29
N LEU A 62 -8.50 7.13 -12.07
CA LEU A 62 -7.88 8.11 -11.17
C LEU A 62 -7.81 7.58 -9.74
N SER A 63 -8.86 6.91 -9.30
CA SER A 63 -8.92 6.37 -7.93
C SER A 63 -8.00 5.17 -7.76
N PHE A 64 -7.95 4.29 -8.75
CA PHE A 64 -7.02 3.17 -8.77
C PHE A 64 -5.55 3.63 -8.78
N MET A 65 -5.21 4.65 -9.57
CA MET A 65 -3.89 5.28 -9.58
C MET A 65 -3.56 5.94 -8.24
N PHE A 66 -4.53 6.61 -7.61
CA PHE A 66 -4.33 7.21 -6.30
C PHE A 66 -4.07 6.15 -5.22
N PHE A 67 -4.86 5.08 -5.19
CA PHE A 67 -4.67 3.98 -4.26
C PHE A 67 -3.33 3.29 -4.44
N SER A 68 -2.95 2.97 -5.68
CA SER A 68 -1.65 2.34 -5.96
C SER A 68 -0.49 3.26 -5.57
N HIS A 69 -0.64 4.57 -5.78
CA HIS A 69 0.36 5.55 -5.33
C HIS A 69 0.50 5.58 -3.81
N VAL A 70 -0.60 5.57 -3.06
CA VAL A 70 -0.58 5.54 -1.58
C VAL A 70 0.04 4.23 -1.07
N VAL A 71 -0.39 3.08 -1.60
CA VAL A 71 0.13 1.76 -1.19
C VAL A 71 1.61 1.63 -1.54
N GLY A 72 2.00 2.00 -2.76
CA GLY A 72 3.38 1.97 -3.22
C GLY A 72 4.28 2.87 -2.38
N SER A 73 3.87 4.12 -2.16
CA SER A 73 4.62 5.07 -1.33
C SER A 73 4.76 4.56 0.10
N GLY A 74 3.69 4.02 0.69
CA GLY A 74 3.76 3.38 2.00
C GLY A 74 4.75 2.22 2.04
N TRP A 75 4.73 1.35 1.03
CA TRP A 75 5.67 0.23 0.92
C TRP A 75 7.13 0.71 0.83
N TYR A 76 7.42 1.70 0.00
CA TYR A 76 8.77 2.28 -0.12
C TYR A 76 9.24 2.90 1.20
N LEU A 77 8.34 3.58 1.92
CA LEU A 77 8.64 4.17 3.23
C LEU A 77 8.93 3.11 4.29
N PHE A 78 8.14 2.04 4.35
CA PHE A 78 8.42 0.93 5.26
C PHE A 78 9.74 0.23 4.94
N ALA A 79 10.12 0.15 3.66
CA ALA A 79 11.43 -0.37 3.26
C ALA A 79 12.57 0.51 3.80
N LEU A 80 12.46 1.84 3.68
CA LEU A 80 13.43 2.76 4.28
C LEU A 80 13.48 2.57 5.80
N GLN A 81 12.33 2.45 6.48
CA GLN A 81 12.28 2.18 7.92
C GLN A 81 13.02 0.92 8.33
N ARG A 82 12.98 -0.12 7.50
CA ARG A 82 13.75 -1.36 7.72
C ARG A 82 15.24 -1.13 7.55
N VAL A 83 15.66 -0.39 6.52
CA VAL A 83 17.08 -0.01 6.33
C VAL A 83 17.59 0.80 7.51
N HIS A 84 16.82 1.77 7.98
CA HIS A 84 17.21 2.59 9.13
C HIS A 84 17.39 1.77 10.39
N ARG A 85 16.48 0.82 10.68
CA ARG A 85 16.66 -0.11 11.80
C ARG A 85 17.94 -0.93 11.66
N CYS A 86 18.20 -1.50 10.48
CA CYS A 86 19.45 -2.22 10.24
C CYS A 86 20.68 -1.33 10.48
N LEU A 87 20.67 -0.08 10.00
CA LEU A 87 21.77 0.86 10.20
C LEU A 87 21.96 1.21 11.68
N GLN A 88 20.88 1.39 12.44
CA GLN A 88 20.94 1.60 13.88
C GLN A 88 21.54 0.40 14.59
N ASP A 89 21.10 -0.82 14.24
CA ASP A 89 21.65 -2.05 14.81
C ASP A 89 23.15 -2.18 14.48
N ALA A 90 23.54 -1.99 13.22
CA ALA A 90 24.95 -2.00 12.80
C ALA A 90 25.79 -0.93 13.51
N CYS A 91 25.21 0.26 13.75
CA CYS A 91 25.87 1.33 14.49
C CYS A 91 26.06 0.97 15.97
N HIS A 92 25.08 0.32 16.60
CA HIS A 92 25.22 -0.17 17.98
C HIS A 92 26.25 -1.29 18.13
N HIS A 93 26.41 -2.14 17.11
CA HIS A 93 27.42 -3.20 17.11
C HIS A 93 28.81 -2.72 16.66
N SER A 94 28.90 -1.55 16.04
CA SER A 94 30.18 -0.94 15.70
C SER A 94 30.64 -0.02 16.84
N ASN A 95 31.92 -0.06 17.17
CA ASN A 95 32.52 0.85 18.17
C ASN A 95 32.73 2.27 17.60
N LEU A 96 31.89 2.71 16.67
CA LEU A 96 32.02 3.98 15.94
C LEU A 96 31.24 5.09 16.64
N HIS A 97 31.95 5.99 17.32
CA HIS A 97 31.33 7.18 17.88
C HIS A 97 30.76 8.10 16.78
N GLY A 98 29.51 8.54 16.96
CA GLY A 98 28.84 9.49 16.07
C GLY A 98 28.09 8.86 14.88
N CYS A 99 28.05 7.53 14.73
CA CYS A 99 27.25 6.90 13.67
C CYS A 99 25.74 7.12 13.86
N MET A 100 25.24 7.17 15.10
CA MET A 100 23.81 7.43 15.37
C MET A 100 23.40 8.85 14.99
N GLU A 101 24.24 9.85 15.23
CA GLU A 101 23.99 11.23 14.83
C GLU A 101 23.93 11.36 13.31
N LEU A 102 24.77 10.60 12.60
CA LEU A 102 24.78 10.55 11.14
C LEU A 102 23.53 9.87 10.57
N ILE A 103 23.08 8.76 11.17
CA ILE A 103 21.87 8.03 10.76
C ILE A 103 20.61 8.87 11.04
N ASN A 104 20.57 9.53 12.20
CA ASN A 104 19.46 10.40 12.59
C ASN A 104 19.50 11.78 11.89
N CYS A 105 20.62 12.09 11.22
CA CYS A 105 20.96 13.34 10.56
C CYS A 105 20.77 14.55 11.48
N ASP A 106 21.35 14.44 12.68
CA ASP A 106 21.56 15.58 13.54
C ASP A 106 22.53 16.55 12.86
N SER A 107 22.09 17.80 12.68
CA SER A 107 22.79 18.83 11.93
C SER A 107 24.03 19.37 12.67
N LYS A 108 24.23 18.98 13.93
CA LYS A 108 25.34 19.44 14.77
C LYS A 108 26.66 18.78 14.41
N THR A 109 26.63 17.60 13.78
CA THR A 109 27.83 16.81 13.48
C THR A 109 28.35 17.17 12.10
N ARG A 110 28.99 18.34 11.99
CA ARG A 110 29.78 18.70 10.81
C ARG A 110 30.99 17.75 10.72
N MET A 111 30.93 16.88 9.71
CA MET A 111 32.02 16.22 8.97
C MET A 111 33.43 16.19 9.61
N ASN A 112 34.00 14.99 9.75
CA ASN A 112 34.85 14.51 8.65
C ASN A 112 35.25 13.02 8.72
N ILE A 113 35.53 12.46 9.89
CA ILE A 113 36.09 11.09 9.95
C ILE A 113 35.00 10.03 10.10
N SER A 114 34.06 10.21 11.04
CA SER A 114 33.00 9.22 11.31
C SER A 114 32.06 8.97 10.14
N ALA A 115 31.74 10.01 9.35
CA ALA A 115 30.86 9.88 8.18
C ALA A 115 31.50 9.11 7.01
N ILE A 116 32.79 9.35 6.77
CA ILE A 116 33.55 8.62 5.75
C ILE A 116 33.70 7.17 6.22
N VAL A 117 34.16 6.95 7.46
CA VAL A 117 34.34 5.62 8.04
C VAL A 117 33.03 4.83 8.07
N TRP A 118 31.90 5.46 8.40
CA TRP A 118 30.58 4.82 8.35
C TRP A 118 30.17 4.41 6.94
N ARG A 119 30.54 5.18 5.90
CA ARG A 119 30.17 4.86 4.51
C ARG A 119 30.89 3.62 3.97
N ILE A 120 32.07 3.33 4.50
CA ILE A 120 32.89 2.14 4.18
C ILE A 120 32.75 1.04 5.24
N ASP A 121 31.95 1.25 6.29
CA ASP A 121 31.69 0.24 7.30
C ASP A 121 30.93 -0.96 6.70
N LYS A 122 31.40 -2.16 7.01
CA LYS A 122 30.83 -3.41 6.50
C LYS A 122 29.41 -3.65 7.01
N GLY A 123 29.08 -3.18 8.22
CA GLY A 123 27.73 -3.20 8.78
C GLY A 123 26.80 -2.29 7.99
N ALA A 124 27.24 -1.07 7.66
CA ALA A 124 26.47 -0.16 6.82
C ALA A 124 26.25 -0.71 5.39
N GLU A 125 27.28 -1.33 4.80
CA GLU A 125 27.20 -1.92 3.46
C GLU A 125 26.23 -3.11 3.41
N THR A 126 26.28 -4.00 4.41
CA THR A 126 25.39 -5.16 4.50
C THR A 126 23.93 -4.75 4.66
N CYS A 127 23.63 -3.68 5.40
CA CYS A 127 22.29 -3.09 5.48
C CYS A 127 21.78 -2.49 4.15
N MET A 128 22.69 -2.18 3.23
CA MET A 128 22.36 -1.71 1.89
C MET A 128 22.34 -2.86 0.87
N ASN A 129 22.44 -4.10 1.34
CA ASN A 129 22.39 -5.30 0.51
C ASN A 129 21.40 -6.32 1.08
N ALA A 130 20.20 -6.40 0.49
CA ALA A 130 19.16 -7.32 0.93
C ALA A 130 19.52 -8.80 0.78
N THR A 131 20.50 -9.17 -0.05
CA THR A 131 20.94 -10.56 -0.23
C THR A 131 22.06 -10.97 0.72
N SER A 132 22.60 -10.05 1.51
CA SER A 132 23.71 -10.32 2.44
C SER A 132 23.33 -11.26 3.60
N GLY A 133 22.03 -11.47 3.85
CA GLY A 133 21.53 -12.25 4.98
C GLY A 133 21.66 -11.57 6.34
N ALA A 134 22.25 -10.37 6.41
CA ALA A 134 22.49 -9.66 7.67
C ALA A 134 21.19 -9.14 8.33
N PHE A 135 20.13 -8.92 7.55
CA PHE A 135 18.85 -8.41 8.05
C PHE A 135 17.67 -8.94 7.23
N SER A 136 16.59 -9.34 7.92
CA SER A 136 15.38 -9.85 7.26
C SER A 136 14.47 -8.70 6.81
N TYR A 137 14.58 -8.34 5.52
CA TYR A 137 13.76 -7.32 4.89
C TYR A 137 12.39 -7.82 4.40
N GLY A 138 12.25 -9.14 4.18
CA GLY A 138 11.00 -9.75 3.70
C GLY A 138 10.49 -9.10 2.40
N ILE A 139 9.22 -8.70 2.39
CA ILE A 139 8.57 -8.04 1.23
C ILE A 139 9.22 -6.72 0.79
N TYR A 140 10.11 -6.16 1.61
CA TYR A 140 10.83 -4.92 1.33
C TYR A 140 12.23 -5.15 0.73
N ALA A 141 12.67 -6.40 0.59
CA ALA A 141 13.99 -6.74 0.05
C ALA A 141 14.21 -6.10 -1.34
N ASN A 142 13.18 -6.11 -2.18
CA ASN A 142 13.21 -5.53 -3.53
C ASN A 142 13.31 -4.00 -3.53
N ALA A 143 12.98 -3.34 -2.43
CA ALA A 143 13.14 -1.89 -2.30
C ALA A 143 14.56 -1.46 -1.92
N ILE A 144 15.38 -2.37 -1.40
CA ILE A 144 16.72 -2.02 -0.92
C ILE A 144 17.65 -1.56 -2.07
N PRO A 145 17.70 -2.25 -3.22
CA PRO A 145 18.47 -1.76 -4.37
C PRO A 145 18.01 -0.38 -4.87
N LEU A 146 16.72 -0.05 -4.72
CA LEU A 146 16.16 1.24 -5.13
C LEU A 146 16.62 2.40 -4.25
N THR A 147 17.09 2.15 -3.02
CA THR A 147 17.61 3.22 -2.15
C THR A 147 18.93 3.78 -2.69
N LYS A 148 19.73 2.96 -3.38
CA LYS A 148 20.98 3.34 -4.05
C LYS A 148 20.76 4.07 -5.37
N GLU A 149 19.61 3.90 -6.01
CA GLU A 149 19.32 4.56 -7.28
C GLU A 149 19.18 6.08 -7.11
N THR A 150 19.84 6.85 -7.98
CA THR A 150 19.83 8.32 -7.92
C THR A 150 18.61 8.91 -8.62
N ARG A 151 18.07 8.20 -9.63
CA ARG A 151 16.93 8.66 -10.42
C ARG A 151 15.63 8.50 -9.64
N TRP A 152 15.06 9.63 -9.22
CA TRP A 152 13.77 9.68 -8.52
C TRP A 152 12.63 9.07 -9.34
N ILE A 153 12.67 9.18 -10.67
CA ILE A 153 11.67 8.59 -11.57
C ILE A 153 11.61 7.06 -11.43
N LYS A 154 12.77 6.40 -11.33
CA LYS A 154 12.82 4.95 -11.15
C LYS A 154 12.23 4.52 -9.82
N LYS A 155 12.55 5.26 -8.74
CA LYS A 155 11.98 5.03 -7.41
C LYS A 155 10.45 5.17 -7.45
N TYR A 156 9.96 6.22 -8.10
CA TYR A 156 8.55 6.49 -8.25
C TYR A 156 7.81 5.40 -9.05
N VAL A 157 8.29 5.08 -10.25
CA VAL A 157 7.67 4.08 -11.14
C VAL A 157 7.66 2.71 -10.49
N TYR A 158 8.75 2.30 -9.84
CA TYR A 158 8.82 1.00 -9.18
C TYR A 158 7.88 0.92 -7.98
N SER A 159 7.88 1.95 -7.14
CA SER A 159 6.95 2.08 -6.00
C SER A 159 5.49 1.99 -6.46
N LEU A 160 5.14 2.75 -7.51
CA LEU A 160 3.81 2.75 -8.10
C LEU A 160 3.44 1.38 -8.69
N PHE A 161 4.37 0.74 -9.40
CA PHE A 161 4.18 -0.61 -9.96
C PHE A 161 3.92 -1.66 -8.87
N TRP A 162 4.69 -1.62 -7.78
CA TRP A 162 4.47 -2.51 -6.63
C TRP A 162 3.09 -2.28 -6.00
N GLY A 163 2.69 -1.01 -5.83
CA GLY A 163 1.35 -0.64 -5.40
C GLY A 163 0.26 -1.19 -6.31
N PHE A 164 0.44 -1.11 -7.63
CA PHE A 164 -0.49 -1.67 -8.61
C PHE A 164 -0.63 -3.19 -8.46
N GLN A 165 0.46 -3.94 -8.31
CA GLN A 165 0.41 -5.39 -8.11
C GLN A 165 -0.44 -5.77 -6.90
N VAL A 166 -0.26 -5.08 -5.77
CA VAL A 166 -1.03 -5.32 -4.55
C VAL A 166 -2.50 -4.93 -4.71
N CYS A 167 -2.80 -3.78 -5.30
CA CYS A 167 -4.17 -3.34 -5.53
C CYS A 167 -4.93 -4.31 -6.46
N ILE A 168 -4.27 -4.80 -7.51
CA ILE A 168 -4.84 -5.77 -8.45
C ILE A 168 -5.16 -7.09 -7.73
N LEU A 169 -4.21 -7.62 -6.97
CA LEU A 169 -4.41 -8.85 -6.19
C LEU A 169 -5.58 -8.71 -5.22
N PHE A 170 -5.68 -7.56 -4.54
CA PHE A 170 -6.76 -7.28 -3.60
C PHE A 170 -8.13 -7.26 -4.30
N VAL A 171 -8.24 -6.58 -5.44
CA VAL A 171 -9.47 -6.54 -6.25
C VAL A 171 -9.88 -7.93 -6.74
N TYR A 172 -8.94 -8.72 -7.25
CA TYR A 172 -9.22 -10.09 -7.70
C TYR A 172 -9.64 -11.02 -6.55
N CYS A 173 -8.97 -10.90 -5.40
CA CYS A 173 -9.30 -11.67 -4.21
C CYS A 173 -10.69 -11.30 -3.68
N LEU A 174 -10.99 -10.01 -3.53
CA LEU A 174 -12.30 -9.52 -3.13
C LEU A 174 -13.39 -9.99 -4.09
N SER A 175 -13.17 -9.87 -5.40
CA SER A 175 -14.13 -10.33 -6.42
C SER A 175 -14.42 -11.82 -6.28
N SER A 176 -13.38 -12.63 -6.09
CA SER A 176 -13.52 -14.08 -5.90
C SER A 176 -14.31 -14.44 -4.64
N VAL A 177 -14.05 -13.73 -3.53
CA VAL A 177 -14.77 -13.91 -2.26
C VAL A 177 -16.23 -13.49 -2.39
N VAL A 178 -16.50 -12.31 -2.97
CA VAL A 178 -17.86 -11.80 -3.19
C VAL A 178 -18.65 -12.74 -4.10
N ILE A 179 -18.07 -13.22 -5.20
CA ILE A 179 -18.69 -14.20 -6.09
C ILE A 179 -19.01 -15.49 -5.34
N LYS A 180 -18.10 -15.98 -4.49
CA LYS A 180 -18.31 -17.19 -3.69
C LYS A 180 -19.44 -17.01 -2.67
N ILE A 181 -19.51 -15.86 -2.02
CA ILE A 181 -20.60 -15.49 -1.10
C ILE A 181 -21.93 -15.42 -1.85
N LEU A 182 -21.98 -14.74 -3.01
CA LEU A 182 -23.18 -14.64 -3.83
C LEU A 182 -23.67 -16.00 -4.30
N LYS A 183 -22.76 -16.86 -4.78
CA LYS A 183 -23.09 -18.23 -5.18
C LYS A 183 -23.64 -19.03 -3.99
N ASN A 184 -23.03 -18.91 -2.82
CA ASN A 184 -23.51 -19.57 -1.61
C ASN A 184 -24.89 -19.06 -1.18
N CYS A 185 -25.13 -17.75 -1.23
CA CYS A 185 -26.43 -17.15 -0.95
C CYS A 185 -27.50 -17.58 -1.96
N LEU A 186 -27.18 -17.63 -3.26
CA LEU A 186 -28.09 -18.10 -4.31
C LEU A 186 -28.42 -19.58 -4.15
N LEU A 187 -27.43 -20.43 -3.85
CA LEU A 187 -27.65 -21.85 -3.58
C LEU A 187 -28.49 -22.08 -2.32
N ARG A 188 -28.30 -21.25 -1.29
CA ARG A 188 -29.11 -21.28 -0.07
C ARG A 188 -30.55 -20.84 -0.36
N SER A 189 -30.75 -19.78 -1.15
CA SER A 189 -32.06 -19.32 -1.60
C SER A 189 -32.80 -20.39 -2.41
N LYS A 190 -32.13 -21.05 -3.36
CA LYS A 190 -32.72 -22.17 -4.13
C LYS A 190 -33.12 -23.35 -3.24
N ARG A 191 -32.27 -23.73 -2.27
CA ARG A 191 -32.59 -24.79 -1.29
C ARG A 191 -33.80 -24.45 -0.42
N LEU A 192 -33.90 -23.21 0.05
CA LEU A 192 -35.05 -22.76 0.85
C LEU A 192 -36.34 -22.72 0.02
N ARG A 193 -36.25 -22.30 -1.25
CA ARG A 193 -37.39 -22.31 -2.18
C ARG A 193 -37.87 -23.73 -2.47
N GLN A 194 -36.97 -24.69 -2.69
CA GLN A 194 -37.34 -26.11 -2.83
C GLN A 194 -37.98 -26.68 -1.55
N LYS A 195 -37.43 -26.40 -0.36
CA LYS A 195 -38.04 -26.83 0.90
C LYS A 195 -39.44 -26.24 1.13
N GLY A 196 -39.66 -24.97 0.78
CA GLY A 196 -40.97 -24.33 0.84
C GLY A 196 -41.98 -24.91 -0.14
N ILE A 197 -41.54 -25.29 -1.35
CA ILE A 197 -42.39 -25.97 -2.33
C ILE A 197 -42.78 -27.37 -1.84
N VAL A 198 -41.82 -28.16 -1.33
CA VAL A 198 -42.08 -29.52 -0.80
C VAL A 198 -43.07 -29.48 0.37
N ASN A 199 -42.93 -28.54 1.31
CA ASN A 199 -43.88 -28.41 2.43
C ASN A 199 -45.29 -27.97 1.99
N LYS A 200 -45.42 -27.24 0.87
CA LYS A 200 -46.72 -26.81 0.33
C LYS A 200 -47.49 -27.97 -0.30
N TYR A 201 -46.81 -28.94 -0.91
CA TYR A 201 -47.46 -30.15 -1.46
C TYR A 201 -47.83 -31.17 -0.38
N HIS A 202 -47.10 -31.21 0.73
CA HIS A 202 -47.39 -32.14 1.84
C HIS A 202 -48.50 -31.65 2.79
N GLY A 203 -48.88 -30.37 2.72
CA GLY A 203 -49.92 -29.76 3.56
C GLY A 203 -51.34 -29.74 2.97
N ASN A 204 -51.50 -30.13 1.70
CA ASN A 204 -52.81 -30.18 1.01
C ASN A 204 -53.34 -31.61 0.81
N GLY A 205 -52.74 -32.60 1.50
CA GLY A 205 -53.14 -33.99 1.47
C GLY A 205 -53.79 -34.43 2.78
N TYR A 206 -54.90 -33.79 3.15
CA TYR A 206 -55.89 -34.28 4.12
C TYR A 206 -57.28 -33.85 3.68
#